data_AF-A0A2P5NH59-F1
#
_entry.id   AF-A0A2P5NH59-F1
#
_cell.length_a   1.000
_cell.length_b   1.000
_cell.length_c   1.000
_cell.angle_alpha   90.00
_cell.angle_beta   90.00
_cell.angle_gamma   90.00
#
_symmetry.space_group_name_H-M   'P 1'
#
loop_
_entity.id
_entity.type
_entity.pdbx_description
1 polymer ?
#
loop_
_entity_poly.entity_id
_entity_poly.type
_entity_poly.pdbx_seq_one_letter_code
_entity_poly.pdbx_strand_id
1 'polypeptide(L)'
;MREGISQLLADKPRLGCPGIFTAEQICPLLAVACETPPEHLSHWTQPELARTAIERGIVDTISPSSFPSIEVMNQRIQAFIAFFNDTLAKPFRWTYIGEPLLV
;
A
#
# COMPACT_ATOMS: atom_id res chain seq x y z
N MET A 1 -9.00 14.63 41.13
CA MET A 1 -10.29 14.62 40.39
C MET A 1 -10.12 14.82 38.88
N ARG A 2 -9.23 15.72 38.41
CA ARG A 2 -9.01 15.96 36.97
C ARG A 2 -8.40 14.76 36.21
N GLU A 3 -7.46 14.04 36.81
CA GLU A 3 -6.80 12.89 36.16
C GLU A 3 -7.75 11.73 35.82
N GLY A 4 -8.72 11.44 36.70
CA GLY A 4 -9.68 10.37 36.48
C GLY A 4 -10.61 10.63 35.29
N ILE A 5 -10.94 11.89 35.01
CA ILE A 5 -11.74 12.28 33.84
C ILE A 5 -10.91 12.11 32.56
N SER A 6 -9.63 12.50 32.59
CA SER A 6 -8.72 12.34 31.43
C SER A 6 -8.51 10.88 31.05
N GLN A 7 -8.44 9.96 32.01
CA GLN A 7 -8.33 8.52 31.74
C GLN A 7 -9.63 7.90 31.21
N LEU A 8 -10.79 8.43 31.63
CA LEU A 8 -12.11 7.96 31.16
C LEU A 8 -12.44 8.47 29.75
N LEU A 9 -11.92 9.66 29.40
CA LEU A 9 -12.02 10.26 28.07
C LEU A 9 -10.84 9.91 27.15
N ALA A 10 -9.88 9.13 27.61
CA ALA A 10 -8.75 8.72 26.79
C ALA A 10 -9.25 7.80 25.66
N ASP A 11 -8.97 8.21 24.42
CA ASP A 11 -9.37 7.46 23.23
C ASP A 11 -8.68 6.09 23.28
N LYS A 12 -9.47 5.01 23.23
CA LYS A 12 -8.90 3.67 23.12
C LYS A 12 -8.09 3.60 21.81
N PRO A 13 -6.98 2.82 21.78
CA PRO A 13 -6.24 2.62 20.55
C PRO A 13 -7.22 2.18 19.45
N ARG A 14 -7.35 3.01 18.43
CA ARG A 14 -8.26 2.73 17.32
C ARG A 14 -7.73 1.50 16.61
N LEU A 15 -8.59 0.49 16.44
CA LEU A 15 -8.33 -0.58 15.48
C LEU A 15 -8.23 0.11 14.12
N GLY A 16 -7.01 0.26 13.60
CA GLY A 16 -6.81 0.80 12.26
C GLY A 16 -7.61 -0.02 11.25
N CYS A 17 -8.06 0.61 10.18
CA CYS A 17 -8.62 -0.15 9.05
C CYS A 17 -7.45 -0.89 8.38
N PRO A 18 -7.43 -2.24 8.37
CA PRO A 18 -6.41 -2.97 7.64
C PRO A 18 -6.45 -2.54 6.17
N GLY A 19 -5.27 -2.39 5.56
CA GLY A 19 -5.19 -2.01 4.15
C GLY A 19 -6.00 -2.99 3.31
N ILE A 20 -6.93 -2.47 2.50
CA ILE A 20 -7.81 -3.28 1.63
C ILE A 20 -6.98 -4.04 0.56
N PHE A 21 -5.79 -3.54 0.25
CA PHE A 21 -4.92 -4.11 -0.77
C PHE A 21 -3.94 -5.12 -0.17
N THR A 22 -3.94 -6.30 -0.75
CA THR A 22 -2.89 -7.31 -0.55
C THR A 22 -1.59 -6.86 -1.23
N ALA A 23 -0.44 -7.39 -0.79
CA ALA A 23 0.85 -7.04 -1.41
C ALA A 23 0.88 -7.42 -2.91
N GLU A 24 0.21 -8.52 -3.24
CA GLU A 24 0.02 -9.06 -4.57
C GLU A 24 -0.79 -8.12 -5.48
N GLN A 25 -1.66 -7.29 -4.90
CA GLN A 25 -2.41 -6.26 -5.64
C GLN A 25 -1.62 -4.95 -5.74
N ILE A 26 -0.84 -4.61 -4.71
CA ILE A 26 -0.06 -3.36 -4.68
C ILE A 26 1.06 -3.39 -5.74
N CYS A 27 1.79 -4.51 -5.86
CA CYS A 27 2.91 -4.63 -6.80
C CYS A 27 2.51 -4.34 -8.27
N PRO A 28 1.50 -5.01 -8.86
CA PRO A 28 1.08 -4.74 -10.22
C PRO A 28 0.42 -3.37 -10.38
N LEU A 29 -0.30 -2.87 -9.35
CA LEU A 29 -0.84 -1.50 -9.38
C LEU A 29 0.28 -0.45 -9.49
N LEU A 30 1.36 -0.65 -8.75
CA LEU A 30 2.55 0.19 -8.82
C LEU A 30 3.23 0.10 -10.18
N ALA A 31 3.32 -1.11 -10.75
CA ALA A 31 3.88 -1.30 -12.09
C ALA A 31 3.12 -0.44 -13.12
N VAL A 32 1.78 -0.46 -13.09
CA VAL A 32 0.96 0.39 -13.96
C VAL A 32 1.23 1.88 -13.72
N ALA A 33 1.30 2.31 -12.45
CA ALA A 33 1.56 3.72 -12.13
C ALA A 33 2.94 4.22 -12.58
N CYS A 34 3.92 3.31 -12.71
CA CYS A 34 5.26 3.60 -13.21
C CYS A 34 5.38 3.57 -14.74
N GLU A 35 4.37 3.10 -15.45
CA GLU A 35 4.35 3.12 -16.92
C GLU A 35 4.08 4.53 -17.45
N THR A 36 4.49 4.79 -18.69
CA THR A 36 4.10 6.02 -19.38
C THR A 36 2.59 6.02 -19.63
N PRO A 37 1.86 7.08 -19.25
CA PRO A 37 0.44 7.17 -19.52
C PRO A 37 0.17 7.21 -21.03
N PRO A 38 -1.04 6.86 -21.48
CA PRO A 38 -1.46 6.98 -22.88
C PRO A 38 -1.21 8.38 -23.47
N GLU A 39 -1.01 8.48 -24.79
CA GLU A 39 -0.65 9.75 -25.47
C GLU A 39 -1.60 10.92 -25.20
N HIS A 40 -2.86 10.65 -24.86
CA HIS A 40 -3.86 11.67 -24.55
C HIS A 40 -3.80 12.20 -23.10
N LEU A 41 -2.89 11.68 -22.27
CA LEU A 41 -2.69 12.07 -20.88
C LEU A 41 -1.25 12.52 -20.64
N SER A 42 -1.07 13.75 -20.13
CA SER A 42 0.26 14.22 -19.73
C SER A 42 0.80 13.49 -18.49
N HIS A 43 -0.12 13.04 -17.61
CA HIS A 43 0.18 12.32 -16.37
C HIS A 43 -0.97 11.36 -16.04
N TRP A 44 -0.69 10.30 -15.26
CA TRP A 44 -1.74 9.44 -14.73
C TRP A 44 -2.72 10.23 -13.87
N THR A 45 -4.00 10.16 -14.22
CA THR A 45 -5.08 10.67 -13.38
C THR A 45 -5.67 9.53 -12.55
N GLN A 46 -6.26 9.83 -11.41
CA GLN A 46 -6.87 8.83 -10.53
C GLN A 46 -7.91 7.93 -11.23
N PRO A 47 -8.89 8.48 -12.00
CA PRO A 47 -9.88 7.65 -12.66
C PRO A 47 -9.25 6.76 -13.74
N GLU A 48 -8.26 7.26 -14.48
CA GLU A 48 -7.60 6.50 -15.54
C GLU A 48 -6.71 5.38 -14.99
N LEU A 49 -6.03 5.64 -13.86
CA LEU A 49 -5.25 4.61 -13.17
C LEU A 49 -6.16 3.53 -12.59
N ALA A 50 -7.27 3.91 -11.94
CA ALA A 50 -8.27 2.99 -11.42
C ALA A 50 -8.89 2.14 -12.52
N ARG A 51 -9.25 2.76 -13.65
CA ARG A 51 -9.78 2.09 -14.83
C ARG A 51 -8.78 1.09 -15.39
N THR A 52 -7.52 1.50 -15.59
CA THR A 52 -6.46 0.63 -16.11
C THR A 52 -6.21 -0.56 -15.18
N ALA A 53 -6.27 -0.35 -13.86
CA ALA A 53 -6.12 -1.42 -12.87
C ALA A 53 -7.26 -2.46 -12.95
N ILE A 54 -8.50 -2.01 -13.18
CA ILE A 54 -9.66 -2.89 -13.38
C ILE A 54 -9.55 -3.61 -14.74
N GLU A 55 -9.24 -2.88 -15.82
CA GLU A 55 -9.10 -3.43 -17.17
C GLU A 55 -8.00 -4.51 -17.25
N ARG A 56 -6.92 -4.37 -16.47
CA ARG A 56 -5.85 -5.37 -16.35
C ARG A 56 -6.14 -6.48 -15.33
N GLY A 57 -7.29 -6.44 -14.65
CA GLY A 57 -7.69 -7.45 -13.68
C GLY A 57 -6.85 -7.46 -12.40
N ILE A 58 -6.22 -6.33 -12.05
CA ILE A 58 -5.40 -6.19 -10.83
C ILE A 58 -6.29 -6.12 -9.59
N VAL A 59 -7.45 -5.46 -9.72
CA VAL A 59 -8.45 -5.29 -8.67
C VAL A 59 -9.84 -5.43 -9.27
N ASP A 60 -10.75 -6.11 -8.56
CA ASP A 60 -12.15 -6.29 -9.01
C ASP A 60 -12.92 -4.97 -9.01
N THR A 61 -12.72 -4.15 -7.98
CA THR A 61 -13.36 -2.83 -7.86
C THR A 61 -12.49 -1.93 -7.00
N ILE A 62 -12.33 -0.68 -7.45
CA ILE A 62 -11.56 0.31 -6.72
C ILE A 62 -12.17 1.69 -6.88
N SER A 63 -12.29 2.42 -5.77
CA SER A 63 -12.71 3.81 -5.83
C SER A 63 -11.55 4.67 -6.33
N PRO A 64 -11.75 5.59 -7.30
CA PRO A 64 -10.72 6.55 -7.69
C PRO A 64 -10.20 7.38 -6.49
N SER A 65 -11.07 7.67 -5.52
CA SER A 65 -10.71 8.39 -4.29
C SER A 65 -9.82 7.59 -3.34
N SER A 66 -9.64 6.28 -3.54
CA SER A 66 -8.69 5.48 -2.76
C SER A 66 -7.25 5.95 -2.94
N PHE A 67 -6.94 6.66 -4.04
CA PHE A 67 -5.62 7.24 -4.29
C PHE A 67 -5.73 8.71 -4.72
N PRO A 68 -5.66 9.66 -3.77
CA PRO A 68 -5.77 11.09 -4.06
C PRO A 68 -4.67 11.66 -4.98
N SER A 69 -3.54 10.97 -5.13
CA SER A 69 -2.44 11.36 -6.02
C SER A 69 -1.45 10.20 -6.13
N ILE A 70 -0.65 10.19 -7.20
CA ILE A 70 0.52 9.30 -7.33
C ILE A 70 1.46 9.48 -6.14
N GLU A 71 1.63 10.72 -5.67
CA GLU A 71 2.47 11.03 -4.51
C GLU A 71 1.94 10.34 -3.24
N VAL A 72 0.63 10.44 -3.00
CA VAL A 72 0.00 9.78 -1.84
C VAL A 72 0.07 8.26 -1.96
N MET A 73 -0.04 7.71 -3.17
CA MET A 73 0.14 6.28 -3.41
C MET A 73 1.57 5.85 -3.06
N ASN A 74 2.58 6.58 -3.55
CA ASN A 74 3.98 6.31 -3.24
C ASN A 74 4.24 6.38 -1.73
N GLN A 75 3.73 7.41 -1.03
CA GLN A 75 3.85 7.52 0.42
C GLN A 75 3.23 6.34 1.17
N ARG A 76 2.06 5.86 0.76
CA ARG A 76 1.41 4.70 1.36
C ARG A 76 2.21 3.42 1.14
N ILE A 77 2.81 3.27 -0.04
CA ILE A 77 3.68 2.14 -0.36
C ILE A 77 4.95 2.19 0.48
N GLN A 78 5.61 3.35 0.58
CA GLN A 78 6.79 3.52 1.43
C GLN A 78 6.48 3.23 2.90
N ALA A 79 5.34 3.72 3.39
CA ALA A 79 4.89 3.42 4.75
C ALA A 79 4.64 1.92 4.97
N PHE A 80 4.06 1.23 3.97
CA PHE A 80 3.89 -0.22 4.01
C PHE A 80 5.23 -0.95 4.00
N ILE A 81 6.16 -0.59 3.12
CA ILE A 81 7.50 -1.20 3.04
C ILE A 81 8.24 -1.01 4.37
N ALA A 82 8.22 0.21 4.93
CA ALA A 82 8.84 0.50 6.22
C ALA A 82 8.24 -0.35 7.35
N PHE A 83 6.89 -0.41 7.43
CA PHE A 83 6.19 -1.25 8.39
C PHE A 83 6.54 -2.74 8.22
N PHE A 84 6.48 -3.25 7.00
CA PHE A 84 6.76 -4.65 6.69
C PHE A 84 8.20 -5.00 7.05
N ASN A 85 9.17 -4.17 6.66
CA ASN A 85 10.58 -4.36 6.96
C ASN A 85 10.88 -4.39 8.47
N ASP A 86 10.16 -3.57 9.25
CA ASP A 86 10.32 -3.50 10.71
C ASP A 86 9.66 -4.68 11.43
N THR A 87 8.46 -5.08 11.00
CA THR A 87 7.58 -5.96 11.81
C THR A 87 7.44 -7.39 11.27
N LEU A 88 7.51 -7.57 9.96
CA LEU A 88 7.16 -8.84 9.30
C LEU A 88 8.33 -9.47 8.53
N ALA A 89 9.26 -8.66 8.05
CA ALA A 89 10.44 -9.13 7.34
C ALA A 89 11.35 -9.90 8.30
N LYS A 90 11.40 -11.22 8.13
CA LYS A 90 12.42 -12.04 8.78
C LYS A 90 13.75 -11.80 8.06
N PRO A 91 14.90 -11.76 8.77
CA PRO A 91 16.19 -11.71 8.11
C PRO A 91 16.35 -12.95 7.24
N PHE A 92 16.30 -12.75 5.92
CA PHE A 92 16.75 -13.76 4.99
C PHE A 92 18.22 -14.05 5.33
N ARG A 93 18.57 -15.31 5.62
CA ARG A 93 19.98 -15.70 5.60
C ARG A 93 20.44 -15.68 4.16
N TRP A 94 21.03 -14.57 3.76
CA TRP A 94 21.77 -14.49 2.51
C TRP A 94 22.93 -15.48 2.59
N THR A 95 22.77 -16.61 1.93
CA THR A 95 23.90 -17.43 1.50
C THR A 95 24.20 -16.97 0.08
N TYR A 96 25.49 -16.79 -0.25
CA TYR A 96 25.95 -16.28 -1.56
C TYR A 96 25.57 -17.19 -2.76
N ILE A 97 24.81 -18.26 -2.52
CA ILE A 97 24.45 -19.31 -3.47
C ILE A 97 22.98 -19.26 -3.91
N GLY A 98 22.18 -18.31 -3.42
CA GLY A 98 20.83 -18.05 -3.96
C GLY A 98 19.79 -19.14 -3.67
N GLU A 99 20.12 -20.19 -2.93
CA GLU A 99 19.16 -21.24 -2.57
C GLU A 99 18.61 -21.02 -1.15
N PRO A 100 17.28 -21.04 -0.97
CA PRO A 100 16.67 -20.93 0.36
C PRO A 100 16.98 -22.19 1.18
N LEU A 101 17.42 -22.00 2.43
CA LEU A 101 17.62 -23.10 3.35
C LEU A 101 16.26 -23.71 3.71
N LEU A 102 16.00 -24.91 3.18
CA LEU A 102 14.87 -25.74 3.60
C LEU A 102 15.10 -26.12 5.07
N VAL A 103 14.19 -25.68 5.94
CA VAL A 103 14.11 -26.13 7.34
C VAL A 103 13.25 -27.38 7.40
#